data_AF-A0A5P8WHQ7-F1
#
_entry.id   AF-A0A5P8WHQ7-F1
#
_cell.length_a   1.000
_cell.length_b   1.000
_cell.length_c   1.000
_cell.angle_alpha   90.00
_cell.angle_beta   90.00
_cell.angle_gamma   90.00
#
_symmetry.space_group_name_H-M   'P 1'
#
loop_
_entity.id
_entity.type
_entity.pdbx_description
1 polymer ?
#
loop_
_entity_poly.entity_id
_entity_poly.type
_entity_poly.pdbx_seq_one_letter_code
_entity_poly.pdbx_strand_id
1 'polypeptide(L)'
;MTTKEFKGKDNLKLDIVVSADELYVIRTGVETNFAKSFLLAASLIQDFSKPLIIVANGGDENTVFCNLYDAATKTKIYREWSRDLDWATIIRDIQSLLGVASSTTPSTPKLSVVPQSVHTLDLRVKQIRTLLDYPLDLVKEWLEFQNAINPSQLDISKIDSLVKTMCLAWASDKCEYPKDAESSYQKQVIDAVASGADELAAISAWMQQLQTAKTGAV
;
A
#
# COMPACT_ATOMS: atom_id res chain seq x y z
N MET A 1 22.07 -27.64 -9.24
CA MET A 1 21.08 -27.05 -8.32
C MET A 1 21.83 -26.19 -7.31
N THR A 2 21.76 -24.87 -7.43
CA THR A 2 22.45 -23.94 -6.52
C THR A 2 21.41 -23.11 -5.78
N THR A 3 21.00 -23.59 -4.61
CA THR A 3 20.24 -22.87 -3.59
C THR A 3 21.13 -21.79 -2.98
N LYS A 4 21.23 -20.64 -3.65
CA LYS A 4 21.60 -19.39 -2.99
C LYS A 4 20.35 -18.84 -2.31
N GLU A 5 20.07 -19.33 -1.11
CA GLU A 5 19.08 -18.69 -0.24
C GLU A 5 19.66 -17.37 0.27
N PHE A 6 19.10 -16.24 -0.20
CA PHE A 6 19.36 -14.91 0.35
C PHE A 6 18.61 -14.76 1.67
N LYS A 7 19.03 -15.51 2.70
CA LYS A 7 18.46 -15.47 4.05
C LYS A 7 18.92 -14.19 4.74
N GLY A 8 17.99 -13.29 5.07
CA GLY A 8 18.25 -12.09 5.89
C GLY A 8 18.16 -10.73 5.20
N LYS A 9 17.78 -10.64 3.91
CA LYS A 9 17.41 -9.37 3.25
C LYS A 9 15.90 -9.30 3.06
N ASP A 10 15.30 -8.15 3.36
CA ASP A 10 13.92 -7.84 2.98
C ASP A 10 13.76 -8.10 1.48
N ASN A 11 12.94 -9.10 1.15
CA ASN A 11 12.82 -9.61 -0.20
C ASN A 11 11.56 -9.02 -0.84
N LEU A 12 11.59 -7.71 -1.05
CA LEU A 12 10.46 -6.99 -1.64
C LEU A 12 10.13 -7.58 -3.00
N LYS A 13 8.85 -7.95 -3.17
CA LYS A 13 8.33 -8.53 -4.42
C LYS A 13 7.56 -7.47 -5.18
N LEU A 14 7.68 -7.53 -6.51
CA LEU A 14 6.85 -6.83 -7.46
C LEU A 14 5.81 -7.83 -7.98
N ASP A 15 4.53 -7.48 -7.82
CA ASP A 15 3.41 -8.21 -8.40
C ASP A 15 2.90 -7.44 -9.62
N ILE A 16 2.99 -8.07 -10.79
CA ILE A 16 2.43 -7.55 -12.04
C ILE A 16 1.10 -8.26 -12.26
N VAL A 17 0.01 -7.53 -12.08
CA VAL A 17 -1.35 -8.04 -12.28
C VAL A 17 -1.75 -7.77 -13.74
N VAL A 18 -2.07 -8.81 -14.47
CA VAL A 18 -2.40 -8.76 -15.90
C VAL A 18 -3.84 -9.21 -16.07
N SER A 19 -4.67 -8.33 -16.64
CA SER A 19 -6.02 -8.66 -17.08
C SER A 19 -5.96 -9.09 -18.54
N ALA A 20 -6.20 -10.38 -18.81
CA ALA A 20 -6.24 -10.94 -20.16
C ALA A 20 -7.59 -11.66 -20.38
N ASP A 21 -7.58 -12.92 -20.82
CA ASP A 21 -8.75 -13.81 -20.76
C ASP A 21 -9.17 -14.11 -19.31
N GLU A 22 -8.19 -14.19 -18.42
CA GLU A 22 -8.32 -14.36 -16.97
C GLU A 22 -7.37 -13.40 -16.25
N LEU A 23 -7.45 -13.35 -14.92
CA LEU A 23 -6.53 -12.58 -14.09
C LEU A 23 -5.24 -13.37 -13.82
N TYR A 24 -4.11 -12.87 -14.31
CA TYR A 24 -2.80 -13.47 -14.08
C TYR A 24 -1.94 -12.59 -13.17
N VAL A 25 -1.11 -13.20 -12.32
CA VAL A 25 -0.15 -12.49 -11.47
C VAL A 25 1.25 -13.01 -11.72
N ILE A 26 2.14 -12.14 -12.19
CA ILE A 26 3.57 -12.42 -12.32
C ILE A 26 4.28 -11.83 -11.10
N ARG A 27 4.74 -12.69 -10.19
CA ARG A 27 5.47 -12.29 -8.98
C ARG A 27 6.97 -12.45 -9.17
N THR A 28 7.72 -11.37 -8.95
CA THR A 28 9.18 -11.35 -9.06
C THR A 28 9.82 -10.55 -7.92
N GLY A 29 11.11 -10.74 -7.63
CA GLY A 29 11.82 -9.82 -6.74
C GLY A 29 12.03 -8.46 -7.40
N VAL A 30 11.79 -7.36 -6.68
CA VAL A 30 11.89 -6.00 -7.24
C VAL A 30 13.30 -5.67 -7.77
N GLU A 31 14.32 -6.28 -7.16
CA GLU A 31 15.72 -6.07 -7.55
C GLU A 31 16.18 -6.91 -8.74
N THR A 32 15.33 -7.82 -9.24
CA THR A 32 15.69 -8.74 -10.33
C THR A 32 15.82 -8.00 -11.66
N ASN A 33 16.63 -8.58 -12.56
CA ASN A 33 16.77 -8.08 -13.92
C ASN A 33 15.42 -8.10 -14.66
N PHE A 34 14.58 -9.10 -14.41
CA PHE A 34 13.22 -9.16 -14.93
C PHE A 34 12.39 -7.93 -14.50
N ALA A 35 12.35 -7.63 -13.19
CA ALA A 35 11.58 -6.51 -12.66
C ALA A 35 12.09 -5.17 -13.22
N LYS A 36 13.40 -4.95 -13.20
CA LYS A 36 14.02 -3.71 -13.68
C LYS A 36 13.77 -3.49 -15.18
N SER A 37 13.94 -4.52 -16.00
CA SER A 37 13.67 -4.42 -17.45
C SER A 37 12.19 -4.23 -17.75
N PHE A 38 11.28 -4.87 -17.01
CA PHE A 38 9.83 -4.62 -17.12
C PHE A 38 9.48 -3.17 -16.80
N LEU A 39 9.90 -2.67 -15.64
CA LEU A 39 9.60 -1.30 -15.18
C LEU A 39 10.14 -0.25 -16.16
N LEU A 40 11.33 -0.48 -16.72
CA LEU A 40 11.91 0.42 -17.72
C LEU A 40 11.06 0.49 -18.99
N ALA A 41 10.65 -0.65 -19.52
CA ALA A 41 9.81 -0.67 -20.71
C ALA A 41 8.41 -0.10 -20.43
N ALA A 42 7.80 -0.48 -19.29
CA ALA A 42 6.49 0.01 -18.87
C ALA A 42 6.45 1.53 -18.67
N SER A 43 7.55 2.15 -18.24
CA SER A 43 7.66 3.60 -18.07
C SER A 43 7.55 4.42 -19.37
N LEU A 44 7.62 3.77 -20.54
CA LEU A 44 7.43 4.40 -21.85
C LEU A 44 5.98 4.28 -22.35
N ILE A 45 5.15 3.49 -21.66
CA ILE A 45 3.77 3.26 -22.05
C ILE A 45 2.94 4.41 -21.52
N GLN A 46 2.14 5.01 -22.39
CA GLN A 46 1.20 6.09 -22.04
C GLN A 46 -0.23 5.57 -21.87
N ASP A 47 -0.52 4.39 -22.40
CA ASP A 47 -1.85 3.80 -22.42
C ASP A 47 -1.76 2.28 -22.28
N PHE A 48 -2.10 1.79 -21.08
CA PHE A 48 -2.11 0.36 -20.74
C PHE A 48 -3.41 -0.35 -21.16
N SER A 49 -4.40 0.37 -21.72
CA SER A 49 -5.60 -0.27 -22.28
C SER A 49 -5.31 -1.01 -23.59
N LYS A 50 -4.19 -0.67 -24.24
CA LYS A 50 -3.74 -1.35 -25.46
C LYS A 50 -3.12 -2.71 -25.12
N PRO A 51 -3.39 -3.77 -25.90
CA PRO A 51 -2.81 -5.07 -25.65
C PRO A 51 -1.27 -5.03 -25.74
N LEU A 52 -0.62 -5.69 -24.78
CA LEU A 52 0.84 -5.79 -24.67
C LEU A 52 1.27 -7.26 -24.67
N ILE A 53 2.52 -7.51 -25.06
CA ILE A 53 3.12 -8.84 -24.98
C ILE A 53 4.28 -8.79 -23.99
N ILE A 54 4.20 -9.60 -22.94
CA ILE A 54 5.26 -9.79 -21.95
C ILE A 54 6.03 -11.05 -22.32
N VAL A 55 7.35 -10.93 -22.52
CA VAL A 55 8.22 -12.07 -22.85
C VAL A 55 9.38 -12.17 -21.86
N ALA A 56 9.42 -13.27 -21.12
CA ALA A 56 10.60 -13.64 -20.35
C ALA A 56 11.69 -14.16 -21.29
N ASN A 57 12.85 -13.51 -21.32
CA ASN A 57 14.00 -13.91 -22.12
C ASN A 57 15.14 -14.32 -21.20
N GLY A 58 15.67 -15.53 -21.43
CA GLY A 58 16.90 -15.96 -20.78
C GLY A 58 18.09 -15.16 -21.28
N GLY A 59 18.94 -14.72 -20.36
CA GLY A 59 20.28 -14.24 -20.64
C GLY A 59 21.33 -15.22 -20.13
N ASP A 60 22.57 -14.77 -20.06
CA ASP A 60 23.67 -15.58 -19.54
C ASP A 60 23.52 -15.83 -18.02
N GLU A 61 24.15 -16.91 -17.55
CA GLU A 61 24.33 -17.21 -16.11
C GLU A 61 23.04 -17.22 -15.26
N ASN A 62 21.99 -17.92 -15.70
CA ASN A 62 20.68 -18.00 -15.01
C ASN A 62 19.95 -16.66 -14.85
N THR A 63 20.25 -15.68 -15.70
CA THR A 63 19.56 -14.39 -15.68
C THR A 63 18.32 -14.44 -16.55
N VAL A 64 17.23 -13.82 -16.10
CA VAL A 64 16.00 -13.63 -16.90
C VAL A 64 15.70 -12.14 -16.99
N PHE A 65 15.46 -11.66 -18.21
CA PHE A 65 15.02 -10.31 -18.53
C PHE A 65 13.57 -10.33 -19.00
N CYS A 66 12.87 -9.21 -18.82
CA CYS A 66 11.55 -8.99 -19.39
C CYS A 66 11.68 -8.11 -20.63
N ASN A 67 11.13 -8.56 -21.75
CA ASN A 67 10.89 -7.73 -22.92
C ASN A 67 9.39 -7.46 -23.04
N LEU A 68 9.04 -6.19 -23.26
CA LEU A 68 7.67 -5.74 -23.46
C LEU A 68 7.51 -5.31 -24.91
N TYR A 69 6.41 -5.69 -25.56
CA TYR A 69 6.10 -5.32 -26.93
C TYR A 69 4.70 -4.75 -27.03
N ASP A 70 4.53 -3.80 -27.95
CA ASP A 70 3.20 -3.42 -28.43
C ASP A 70 2.62 -4.60 -29.22
N ALA A 71 1.42 -5.07 -28.86
CA ALA A 71 0.86 -6.26 -29.49
C ALA A 71 0.34 -6.02 -30.91
N ALA A 72 0.01 -4.78 -31.27
CA ALA A 72 -0.49 -4.42 -32.59
C ALA A 72 0.67 -4.31 -33.60
N THR A 73 1.74 -3.62 -33.23
CA THR A 73 2.90 -3.40 -34.12
C THR A 73 3.98 -4.48 -34.00
N LYS A 74 3.94 -5.28 -32.93
CA LYS A 74 4.99 -6.23 -32.54
C LYS A 74 6.36 -5.57 -32.32
N THR A 75 6.40 -4.26 -32.10
CA THR A 75 7.65 -3.54 -31.85
C THR A 75 8.02 -3.61 -30.38
N LYS A 76 9.32 -3.84 -30.12
CA LYS A 76 9.85 -3.86 -28.76
C LYS A 76 9.79 -2.47 -28.14
N ILE A 77 9.19 -2.38 -26.96
CA ILE A 77 9.23 -1.20 -26.11
C ILE A 77 10.48 -1.33 -25.25
N TYR A 78 11.43 -0.42 -25.45
CA TYR A 78 12.73 -0.49 -24.81
C TYR A 78 13.20 0.89 -24.37
N ARG A 79 13.63 0.97 -23.11
CA ARG A 79 14.38 2.09 -22.57
C ARG A 79 15.77 1.57 -22.17
N GLU A 80 16.79 2.33 -22.54
CA GLU A 80 18.16 2.03 -22.13
C GLU A 80 18.31 2.13 -20.61
N TRP A 81 19.06 1.20 -20.03
CA TRP A 81 19.35 1.22 -18.60
C TRP A 81 20.37 2.31 -18.29
N SER A 82 20.17 3.05 -17.19
CA SER A 82 21.15 3.98 -16.64
C SER A 82 21.28 3.78 -15.13
N ARG A 83 22.48 4.04 -14.61
CA ARG A 83 22.79 3.95 -13.18
C ARG A 83 22.04 5.01 -12.35
N ASP A 84 21.73 6.15 -12.97
CA ASP A 84 21.13 7.32 -12.30
C ASP A 84 19.59 7.30 -12.33
N LEU A 85 18.98 6.16 -12.70
CA LEU A 85 17.53 6.04 -12.78
C LEU A 85 16.90 6.01 -11.39
N ASP A 86 15.95 6.92 -11.17
CA ASP A 86 15.09 6.91 -9.99
C ASP A 86 13.97 5.88 -10.15
N TRP A 87 14.23 4.68 -9.64
CA TRP A 87 13.27 3.57 -9.65
C TRP A 87 11.99 3.87 -8.87
N ALA A 88 12.07 4.66 -7.79
CA ALA A 88 10.90 5.00 -7.00
C ALA A 88 9.95 5.90 -7.79
N THR A 89 10.49 6.89 -8.50
CA THR A 89 9.72 7.75 -9.41
C THR A 89 9.12 6.94 -10.55
N ILE A 90 9.90 6.05 -11.20
CA ILE A 90 9.40 5.19 -12.28
C ILE A 90 8.21 4.33 -11.82
N ILE A 91 8.33 3.67 -10.66
CA ILE A 91 7.25 2.82 -10.12
C ILE A 91 6.00 3.66 -9.84
N ARG A 92 6.16 4.82 -9.19
CA ARG A 92 5.06 5.72 -8.85
C ARG A 92 4.34 6.22 -10.10
N ASP A 93 5.08 6.60 -11.13
CA ASP A 93 4.51 7.14 -12.36
C ASP A 93 3.72 6.07 -13.13
N ILE A 94 4.25 4.83 -13.20
CA ILE A 94 3.53 3.68 -13.78
C ILE A 94 2.25 3.38 -12.99
N GLN A 95 2.32 3.34 -11.66
CA GLN A 95 1.15 3.11 -10.81
C GLN A 95 0.09 4.20 -10.96
N SER A 96 0.52 5.46 -11.08
CA SER A 96 -0.39 6.58 -11.35
C SER A 96 -1.12 6.39 -12.68
N LEU A 97 -0.43 5.93 -13.72
CA LEU A 97 -1.04 5.71 -15.03
C LEU A 97 -2.03 4.54 -15.02
N LEU A 98 -1.71 3.45 -14.33
CA LEU A 98 -2.59 2.30 -14.16
C LEU A 98 -3.81 2.62 -13.29
N GLY A 99 -3.68 3.50 -12.30
CA GLY A 99 -4.76 3.92 -11.40
C GLY A 99 -5.87 4.74 -12.10
N VAL A 100 -5.55 5.40 -13.21
CA VAL A 100 -6.54 6.22 -13.97
C VAL A 100 -7.44 5.34 -14.86
N ALA A 101 -7.00 4.15 -15.27
CA ALA A 101 -7.70 3.30 -16.25
C ALA A 101 -8.73 2.30 -15.65
N SER A 102 -8.85 2.19 -14.33
CA SER A 102 -9.72 1.19 -13.67
C SER A 102 -11.18 1.63 -13.42
N SER A 103 -11.66 2.69 -14.08
CA SER A 103 -13.03 3.20 -13.93
C SER A 103 -13.99 2.68 -15.02
N THR A 104 -14.13 1.37 -15.18
CA THR A 104 -15.29 0.81 -15.89
C THR A 104 -15.67 -0.58 -15.37
N THR A 105 -16.44 -0.62 -14.29
CA THR A 105 -17.35 -1.74 -13.96
C THR A 105 -18.77 -1.17 -13.80
N PRO A 106 -19.82 -1.85 -14.29
CA PRO A 106 -21.17 -1.32 -14.25
C PRO A 106 -21.80 -1.44 -12.85
N SER A 107 -22.09 -0.27 -12.28
CA SER A 107 -23.28 0.08 -11.49
C SER A 107 -23.79 -0.90 -10.43
N THR A 108 -23.38 -0.70 -9.18
CA THR A 108 -24.34 -0.61 -8.06
C THR A 108 -24.10 0.69 -7.29
N PRO A 109 -25.14 1.45 -6.93
CA PRO A 109 -24.97 2.77 -6.34
C PRO A 109 -24.82 2.67 -4.83
N LYS A 110 -23.59 2.86 -4.31
CA LYS A 110 -23.41 3.53 -3.01
C LYS A 110 -21.96 3.93 -2.75
N LEU A 111 -21.79 5.24 -2.65
CA LEU A 111 -20.73 6.00 -1.96
C LEU A 111 -19.30 5.84 -2.49
N SER A 112 -18.82 6.97 -3.03
CA SER A 112 -17.43 7.30 -3.28
C SER A 112 -16.47 6.67 -2.28
N VAL A 113 -15.65 5.73 -2.74
CA VAL A 113 -14.41 5.39 -2.07
C VAL A 113 -13.29 5.50 -3.10
N VAL A 114 -12.43 6.49 -2.86
CA VAL A 114 -11.19 6.76 -3.59
C VAL A 114 -10.35 5.47 -3.64
N PRO A 115 -9.77 5.07 -4.78
CA PRO A 115 -8.83 3.96 -4.82
C PRO A 115 -7.51 4.41 -4.18
N GLN A 116 -7.42 4.33 -2.85
CA GLN A 116 -6.17 4.55 -2.14
C GLN A 116 -5.28 3.30 -2.30
N SER A 117 -4.08 3.54 -2.82
CA SER A 117 -3.12 2.51 -3.18
C SER A 117 -2.81 1.59 -1.99
N VAL A 118 -2.64 0.31 -2.30
CA VAL A 118 -2.42 -0.82 -1.38
C VAL A 118 -1.26 -0.57 -0.38
N HIS A 119 -0.31 0.33 -0.70
CA HIS A 119 0.79 0.73 0.18
C HIS A 119 0.46 1.88 1.16
N THR A 120 -0.66 2.58 0.98
CA THR A 120 -1.09 3.66 1.88
C THR A 120 -1.58 3.10 3.20
N LEU A 121 -2.24 1.93 3.21
CA LEU A 121 -2.81 1.33 4.41
C LEU A 121 -1.75 0.76 5.35
N ASP A 122 -0.75 0.08 4.81
CA ASP A 122 0.39 -0.41 5.60
C ASP A 122 1.19 0.77 6.18
N LEU A 123 1.40 1.83 5.39
CA LEU A 123 2.08 3.04 5.84
C LEU A 123 1.27 3.76 6.94
N ARG A 124 -0.05 3.87 6.76
CA ARG A 124 -0.99 4.46 7.72
C ARG A 124 -0.96 3.72 9.05
N VAL A 125 -1.12 2.39 9.05
CA VAL A 125 -1.07 1.58 10.28
C VAL A 125 0.31 1.68 10.93
N LYS A 126 1.39 1.70 10.15
CA LYS A 126 2.75 1.86 10.69
C LYS A 126 2.96 3.23 11.34
N GLN A 127 2.49 4.31 10.72
CA GLN A 127 2.60 5.67 11.26
C GLN A 127 1.80 5.81 12.55
N ILE A 128 0.54 5.35 12.56
CA ILE A 128 -0.34 5.41 13.72
C ILE A 128 0.19 4.55 14.87
N ARG A 129 0.70 3.34 14.58
CA ARG A 129 1.36 2.47 15.57
C ARG A 129 2.55 3.16 16.21
N THR A 130 3.38 3.84 15.40
CA THR A 130 4.58 4.53 15.89
C THR A 130 4.19 5.75 16.73
N LEU A 131 3.12 6.46 16.36
CA LEU A 131 2.59 7.59 17.11
C LEU A 131 2.04 7.18 18.49
N LEU A 132 1.30 6.07 18.55
CA LEU A 132 0.67 5.57 19.76
C LEU A 132 1.60 4.71 20.63
N ASP A 133 2.84 4.45 20.18
CA ASP A 133 3.76 3.45 20.75
C ASP A 133 3.09 2.08 20.97
N TYR A 134 2.24 1.68 20.02
CA TYR A 134 1.40 0.49 20.17
C TYR A 134 2.19 -0.80 19.85
N PRO A 135 2.03 -1.88 20.65
CA PRO A 135 2.75 -3.14 20.44
C PRO A 135 2.46 -3.75 19.08
N LEU A 136 3.52 -4.18 18.38
CA LEU A 136 3.40 -4.79 17.05
C LEU A 136 2.73 -6.18 17.14
N ASP A 137 2.88 -6.86 18.27
CA ASP A 137 2.27 -8.19 18.50
C ASP A 137 0.74 -8.12 18.58
N LEU A 138 0.17 -7.06 19.16
CA LEU A 138 -1.28 -6.85 19.20
C LEU A 138 -1.87 -6.54 17.81
N VAL A 139 -1.11 -5.85 16.96
CA VAL A 139 -1.52 -5.62 15.56
C VAL A 139 -1.51 -6.95 14.79
N LYS A 140 -0.50 -7.79 14.99
CA LYS A 140 -0.44 -9.13 14.36
C LYS A 140 -1.59 -10.01 14.82
N GLU A 141 -1.85 -10.08 16.12
CA GLU A 141 -2.96 -10.87 16.68
C GLU A 141 -4.32 -10.41 16.13
N TRP A 142 -4.52 -9.09 16.01
CA TRP A 142 -5.73 -8.53 15.43
C TRP A 142 -5.85 -8.87 13.93
N LEU A 143 -4.76 -8.83 13.17
CA LEU A 143 -4.74 -9.22 11.75
C LEU A 143 -5.03 -10.72 11.57
N GLU A 144 -4.42 -11.58 12.40
CA GLU A 144 -4.68 -13.03 12.42
C GLU A 144 -6.14 -13.33 12.74
N PHE A 145 -6.75 -12.59 13.67
CA PHE A 145 -8.18 -12.69 13.98
C PHE A 145 -9.07 -12.31 12.79
N GLN A 146 -8.61 -11.41 11.92
CA GLN A 146 -9.28 -11.06 10.66
C GLN A 146 -8.92 -11.98 9.48
N ASN A 147 -8.17 -13.05 9.74
CA ASN A 147 -7.63 -13.98 8.73
C ASN A 147 -6.78 -13.27 7.66
N ALA A 148 -6.05 -12.23 8.06
CA ALA A 148 -5.16 -11.45 7.22
C ALA A 148 -3.73 -11.46 7.76
N ILE A 149 -2.76 -11.38 6.87
CA ILE A 149 -1.32 -11.36 7.19
C ILE A 149 -0.82 -9.91 7.19
N ASN A 150 -1.40 -9.05 6.34
CA ASN A 150 -1.03 -7.63 6.24
C ASN A 150 -2.26 -6.71 6.28
N PRO A 151 -2.15 -5.50 6.83
CA PRO A 151 -3.21 -4.47 6.78
C PRO A 151 -3.71 -4.18 5.36
N SER A 152 -2.81 -4.21 4.37
CA SER A 152 -3.16 -4.04 2.95
C SER A 152 -4.10 -5.11 2.37
N GLN A 153 -4.28 -6.25 3.05
CA GLN A 153 -5.23 -7.29 2.65
C GLN A 153 -6.64 -7.07 3.20
N LEU A 154 -6.82 -6.03 4.02
CA LEU A 154 -8.10 -5.71 4.65
C LEU A 154 -8.74 -4.50 3.99
N ASP A 155 -10.07 -4.50 3.98
CA ASP A 155 -10.84 -3.33 3.57
C ASP A 155 -10.53 -2.12 4.45
N ILE A 156 -10.61 -0.92 3.84
CA ILE A 156 -10.38 0.36 4.52
C ILE A 156 -11.23 0.48 5.80
N SER A 157 -12.49 0.03 5.76
CA SER A 157 -13.37 0.05 6.94
C SER A 157 -12.86 -0.83 8.08
N LYS A 158 -12.18 -1.95 7.77
CA LYS A 158 -11.53 -2.79 8.78
C LYS A 158 -10.27 -2.11 9.31
N ILE A 159 -9.51 -1.42 8.46
CA ILE A 159 -8.36 -0.63 8.90
C ILE A 159 -8.78 0.55 9.78
N ASP A 160 -9.87 1.25 9.44
CA ASP A 160 -10.44 2.29 10.29
C ASP A 160 -10.84 1.73 11.66
N SER A 161 -11.38 0.50 11.68
CA SER A 161 -11.68 -0.20 12.93
C SER A 161 -10.42 -0.53 13.72
N LEU A 162 -9.35 -1.00 13.08
CA LEU A 162 -8.06 -1.27 13.73
C LEU A 162 -7.47 0.01 14.32
N VAL A 163 -7.43 1.08 13.54
CA VAL A 163 -6.95 2.40 13.98
C VAL A 163 -7.76 2.89 15.18
N LYS A 164 -9.08 2.80 15.11
CA LYS A 164 -9.97 3.13 16.24
C LYS A 164 -9.65 2.28 17.47
N THR A 165 -9.49 0.95 17.31
CA THR A 165 -9.14 0.06 18.42
C THR A 165 -7.78 0.42 19.05
N MET A 166 -6.77 0.74 18.25
CA MET A 166 -5.46 1.16 18.74
C MET A 166 -5.54 2.49 19.51
N CYS A 167 -6.25 3.48 18.97
CA CYS A 167 -6.47 4.78 19.61
C CYS A 167 -7.23 4.64 20.94
N LEU A 168 -8.27 3.81 20.98
CA LEU A 168 -9.03 3.53 22.20
C LEU A 168 -8.22 2.75 23.23
N ALA A 169 -7.42 1.77 22.80
CA ALA A 169 -6.53 1.04 23.70
C ALA A 169 -5.49 1.97 24.33
N TRP A 170 -4.89 2.88 23.54
CA TRP A 170 -4.00 3.91 24.07
C TRP A 170 -4.72 4.85 25.04
N ALA A 171 -5.91 5.33 24.68
CA ALA A 171 -6.68 6.23 25.53
C ALA A 171 -7.19 5.54 26.79
N SER A 172 -7.41 4.22 26.79
CA SER A 172 -7.83 3.48 27.97
C SER A 172 -6.80 3.48 29.10
N ASP A 173 -5.51 3.62 28.77
CA ASP A 173 -4.43 3.81 29.74
C ASP A 173 -4.38 5.25 30.30
N LYS A 174 -4.99 6.22 29.59
CA LYS A 174 -4.93 7.64 29.92
C LYS A 174 -6.22 8.22 30.49
N CYS A 175 -7.38 7.72 30.09
CA CYS A 175 -8.71 8.15 30.50
C CYS A 175 -9.32 7.22 31.54
N GLU A 176 -9.82 7.77 32.65
CA GLU A 176 -10.55 7.01 33.68
C GLU A 176 -11.90 6.45 33.18
N TYR A 177 -12.50 7.06 32.15
CA TYR A 177 -13.78 6.66 31.59
C TYR A 177 -13.68 6.29 30.09
N PRO A 178 -13.75 5.00 29.74
CA PRO A 178 -13.62 4.52 28.35
C PRO A 178 -14.65 5.12 27.38
N LYS A 179 -15.85 5.44 27.86
CA LYS A 179 -16.94 6.01 27.03
C LYS A 179 -16.66 7.47 26.61
N ASP A 180 -15.92 8.21 27.43
CA ASP A 180 -15.54 9.59 27.14
C ASP A 180 -14.42 9.64 26.11
N ALA A 181 -13.50 8.65 26.16
CA ALA A 181 -12.46 8.48 25.16
C ALA A 181 -13.05 8.18 23.76
N GLU A 182 -14.05 7.30 23.66
CA GLU A 182 -14.70 6.99 22.38
C GLU A 182 -15.47 8.20 21.81
N SER A 183 -16.23 8.89 22.66
CA SER A 183 -16.99 10.08 22.25
C SER A 183 -16.06 11.22 21.81
N SER A 184 -14.94 11.39 22.51
CA SER A 184 -13.91 12.39 22.18
C SER A 184 -13.18 12.04 20.88
N TYR A 185 -12.83 10.76 20.67
CA TYR A 185 -12.21 10.29 19.44
C TYR A 185 -13.12 10.55 18.23
N GLN A 186 -14.41 10.22 18.32
CA GLN A 186 -15.36 10.45 17.25
C GLN A 186 -15.45 11.95 16.89
N LYS A 187 -15.58 12.82 17.90
CA LYS A 187 -15.75 14.25 17.69
C LYS A 187 -14.47 14.97 17.22
N GLN A 188 -13.30 14.51 17.63
CA GLN A 188 -12.05 15.22 17.34
C GLN A 188 -11.27 14.61 16.19
N VAL A 189 -11.28 13.29 16.06
CA VAL A 189 -10.53 12.61 15.00
C VAL A 189 -11.42 12.42 13.79
N ILE A 190 -12.62 11.84 13.94
CA ILE A 190 -13.48 11.54 12.78
C ILE A 190 -14.05 12.82 12.16
N ASP A 191 -14.54 13.78 12.94
CA ASP A 191 -15.06 15.03 12.36
C ASP A 191 -13.96 15.87 11.70
N ALA A 192 -12.74 15.87 12.25
CA ALA A 192 -11.60 16.56 11.64
C ALA A 192 -11.18 15.92 10.33
N VAL A 193 -11.09 14.58 10.28
CA VAL A 193 -10.79 13.85 9.04
C VAL A 193 -11.90 14.05 8.01
N ALA A 194 -13.17 14.06 8.43
CA ALA A 194 -14.31 14.36 7.55
C ALA A 194 -14.27 15.80 7.00
N SER A 195 -13.69 16.74 7.76
CA SER A 195 -13.43 18.12 7.31
C SER A 195 -12.22 18.26 6.36
N GLY A 196 -11.51 17.17 6.10
CA GLY A 196 -10.32 17.14 5.23
C GLY A 196 -8.99 17.36 5.94
N ALA A 197 -8.96 17.27 7.28
CA ALA A 197 -7.71 17.34 8.03
C ALA A 197 -6.92 16.02 7.91
N ASP A 198 -5.59 16.13 8.02
CA ASP A 198 -4.71 14.97 8.09
C ASP A 198 -5.01 14.13 9.34
N GLU A 199 -5.22 12.83 9.17
CA GLU A 199 -5.63 11.92 10.24
C GLU A 199 -4.57 11.80 11.33
N LEU A 200 -3.28 11.76 10.97
CA LEU A 200 -2.21 11.70 11.96
C LEU A 200 -2.15 12.99 12.77
N ALA A 201 -2.30 14.14 12.11
CA ALA A 201 -2.40 15.43 12.80
C ALA A 201 -3.60 15.44 13.76
N ALA A 202 -4.77 14.97 13.34
CA ALA A 202 -5.97 14.90 14.16
C ALA A 202 -5.80 13.96 15.37
N ILE A 203 -5.25 12.75 15.17
CA ILE A 203 -4.96 11.79 16.26
C ILE A 203 -3.94 12.40 17.23
N SER A 204 -2.85 12.99 16.73
CA SER A 204 -1.83 13.59 17.59
C SER A 204 -2.36 14.76 18.42
N ALA A 205 -3.22 15.61 17.84
CA ALA A 205 -3.85 16.72 18.54
C ALA A 205 -4.83 16.23 19.62
N TRP A 206 -5.63 15.20 19.30
CA TRP A 206 -6.52 14.57 20.26
C TRP A 206 -5.75 13.93 21.44
N MET A 207 -4.65 13.22 21.15
CA MET A 207 -3.77 12.66 22.19
C MET A 207 -3.20 13.74 23.11
N GLN A 208 -2.74 14.87 22.56
CA GLN A 208 -2.25 16.01 23.35
C GLN A 208 -3.35 16.63 24.23
N GLN A 209 -4.60 16.69 23.74
CA GLN A 209 -5.72 17.15 24.56
C GLN A 209 -6.04 16.20 25.71
N LEU A 210 -5.99 14.88 25.48
CA LEU A 210 -6.19 13.90 26.55
C LEU A 210 -5.06 13.92 27.59
N GLN A 211 -3.82 14.19 27.16
CA GLN A 211 -2.70 14.36 28.07
C GLN A 211 -2.82 15.66 28.90
N THR A 212 -3.24 16.77 28.30
CA THR A 212 -3.46 18.03 29.03
C THR A 212 -4.67 17.97 29.95
N ALA A 213 -5.75 17.31 29.56
CA ALA A 213 -6.92 17.06 30.41
C ALA A 213 -6.58 16.23 31.66
N LYS A 214 -5.69 15.25 31.55
CA LYS A 214 -5.16 14.48 32.70
C LYS A 214 -4.25 15.33 33.61
N THR A 215 -3.51 16.26 33.04
CA THR A 215 -2.55 17.12 33.77
C THR A 215 -3.24 18.31 34.46
N GLY A 216 -4.40 18.75 33.96
CA GLY A 216 -5.22 19.81 34.53
C GLY A 216 -6.15 19.38 35.68
N ALA A 217 -6.14 18.10 36.06
CA ALA A 217 -6.89 17.56 37.19
C ALA A 217 -6.06 17.52 38.49
N VAL A 218 -5.26 18.57 38.73
CA VAL A 218 -4.55 18.82 40.00
C VAL A 218 -5.19 19.99 40.73
#